data_AF-A0A286RKR6-F1
#
_entry.id   AF-A0A286RKR6-F1
#
_cell.length_a   1.000
_cell.length_b   1.000
_cell.length_c   1.000
_cell.angle_alpha   90.00
_cell.angle_beta   90.00
_cell.angle_gamma   90.00
#
_symmetry.space_group_name_H-M   'P 1'
#
loop_
_entity.id
_entity.type
_entity.pdbx_description
1 polymer ?
#
loop_
_entity_poly.entity_id
_entity_poly.type
_entity_poly.pdbx_seq_one_letter_code
_entity_poly.pdbx_strand_id
1 'polypeptide(L)'
;MSEVAKVSTDYRIPAMKELCLQVVRFTPRAKKIEQMARAEALLSEIKPDKFYPYSTICYKITRFRPDKNIGEFLGEDLRHDLILFIEDVAESVPLKPEEVNEKYYTLQELAEKFNVSTKTITRWRRAGLVSRRFLVDGRVRLGFLESTVDRFAKEEEKRIKRASQFSQLSPQERDAIIERARRLAQAGACRPEVTRRLALRTGRSMETIRYILQQFDQANPEMAIFPETRGPLSEETKERIYRDYRAGESLDVIAKRYCLTRARVTRIIDEMRAKRIMELPLDYIPNEMFEKVTPEQEKEILGPPPPAERPQRAAKLPQGLPPYLASLYEVPLLTQEQEVHLFRKMNYLKYKASKLREQLRQEMDARKRPNRALMDEIERLYEESVKTKNEIISANLRLVVSIAKRHVGPAENFFELVSDGNMSLIRAVEKFDYSRGNKFSTYASWAIMKNFARTIPDEHRYRERFRTSQNELFTLTQDERSDQVEQEANQLQREIQIQNILQRLDERERQIIIRRFGLDRQQEPLTLKEVGAELGVTKERVRQLEARAISKLRKLAEEEKIDLSDLE
;
A
#
# COMPACT_ATOMS: atom_id res chain seq x y z
N MET A 1 17.19 -11.19 -62.12
CA MET A 1 15.95 -11.08 -61.34
C MET A 1 16.19 -10.03 -60.28
N SER A 2 15.49 -8.90 -60.40
CA SER A 2 15.74 -7.67 -59.65
C SER A 2 15.51 -7.88 -58.15
N GLU A 3 16.51 -7.53 -57.33
CA GLU A 3 16.28 -7.29 -55.90
C GLU A 3 15.15 -6.25 -55.80
N VAL A 4 14.01 -6.69 -55.29
CA VAL A 4 12.87 -5.81 -55.05
C VAL A 4 13.30 -4.85 -53.94
N ALA A 5 13.61 -3.60 -54.32
CA ALA A 5 13.89 -2.54 -53.37
C ALA A 5 12.77 -2.52 -52.31
N LYS A 6 13.15 -2.70 -51.04
CA LYS A 6 12.23 -2.71 -49.91
C LYS A 6 11.67 -1.30 -49.73
N VAL A 7 10.38 -1.14 -50.02
CA VAL A 7 9.61 0.08 -49.71
C VAL A 7 9.00 -0.09 -48.32
N SER A 8 9.02 0.96 -47.51
CA SER A 8 8.50 0.96 -46.15
C SER A 8 7.01 0.58 -46.10
N THR A 9 6.60 -0.10 -45.03
CA THR A 9 5.19 -0.42 -44.78
C THR A 9 4.42 0.71 -44.11
N ASP A 10 5.10 1.75 -43.63
CA ASP A 10 4.58 2.70 -42.63
C ASP A 10 3.90 3.95 -43.24
N TYR A 11 3.53 3.88 -44.52
CA TYR A 11 2.76 4.92 -45.20
C TYR A 11 1.34 5.01 -44.64
N ARG A 12 0.88 6.22 -44.36
CA ARG A 12 -0.49 6.51 -43.91
C ARG A 12 -1.46 6.66 -45.08
N ILE A 13 -0.96 7.10 -46.23
CA ILE A 13 -1.71 7.32 -47.46
C ILE A 13 -1.35 6.22 -48.46
N PRO A 14 -2.26 5.26 -48.74
CA PRO A 14 -2.00 4.16 -49.66
C PRO A 14 -1.57 4.61 -51.08
N ALA A 15 -2.12 5.73 -51.56
CA ALA A 15 -1.79 6.30 -52.86
C ALA A 15 -0.33 6.79 -52.95
N MET A 16 0.22 7.33 -51.86
CA MET A 16 1.63 7.76 -51.81
C MET A 16 2.58 6.55 -51.83
N LYS A 17 2.20 5.45 -51.17
CA LYS A 17 2.94 4.19 -51.22
C LYS A 17 2.97 3.61 -52.64
N GLU A 18 1.83 3.62 -53.33
CA GLU A 18 1.73 3.14 -54.72
C GLU A 18 2.58 4.00 -55.66
N LEU A 19 2.53 5.34 -55.50
CA LEU A 19 3.39 6.26 -56.23
C LEU A 19 4.87 5.95 -55.99
N CYS A 20 5.27 5.72 -54.74
CA CYS A 20 6.64 5.35 -54.39
C CYS A 20 7.07 4.05 -55.08
N LEU A 21 6.24 3.00 -55.03
CA LEU A 21 6.51 1.73 -55.69
C LEU A 21 6.71 1.89 -57.20
N GLN A 22 5.89 2.72 -57.86
CA GLN A 22 6.02 3.01 -59.28
C GLN A 22 7.35 3.71 -59.60
N VAL A 23 7.70 4.73 -58.81
CA VAL A 23 8.95 5.48 -58.99
C VAL A 23 10.16 4.57 -58.78
N VAL A 24 10.17 3.80 -57.69
CA VAL A 24 11.28 2.90 -57.34
C VAL A 24 11.47 1.79 -58.37
N ARG A 25 10.40 1.22 -58.94
CA ARG A 25 10.49 0.07 -59.86
C ARG A 25 10.73 0.46 -61.32
N PHE A 26 10.09 1.52 -61.81
CA PHE A 26 9.99 1.77 -63.25
C PHE A 26 10.67 3.06 -63.72
N THR A 27 11.07 3.95 -62.82
CA THR A 27 11.65 5.25 -63.21
C THR A 27 13.17 5.19 -63.40
N PRO A 28 13.74 5.73 -64.49
CA PRO A 28 15.19 5.79 -64.69
C PRO A 28 15.92 6.58 -63.59
N ARG A 29 17.20 6.25 -63.33
CA ARG A 29 18.02 6.83 -62.25
C ARG A 29 18.01 8.36 -62.21
N ALA A 30 18.19 9.03 -63.36
CA ALA A 30 18.20 10.49 -63.43
C ALA A 30 16.85 11.12 -63.01
N LYS A 31 15.74 10.52 -63.46
CA LYS A 31 14.38 10.98 -63.10
C LYS A 31 14.04 10.70 -61.63
N LYS A 32 14.54 9.61 -61.05
CA LYS A 32 14.39 9.35 -59.60
C LYS A 32 15.02 10.45 -58.75
N ILE A 33 16.24 10.89 -59.10
CA ILE A 33 16.94 11.97 -58.40
C ILE A 33 16.17 13.30 -58.53
N GLU A 34 15.64 13.59 -59.72
CA GLU A 34 14.82 14.78 -59.96
C GLU A 34 13.50 14.77 -59.16
N GLN A 35 12.78 13.65 -59.17
CA GLN A 35 11.52 13.48 -58.45
C GLN A 35 11.72 13.52 -56.93
N MET A 36 12.84 12.98 -56.44
CA MET A 36 13.26 13.07 -55.04
C MET A 36 13.51 14.53 -54.62
N ALA A 37 14.25 15.29 -55.42
CA ALA A 37 14.49 16.72 -55.16
C ALA A 37 13.19 17.55 -55.17
N ARG A 38 12.24 17.20 -56.04
CA ARG A 38 10.90 17.83 -56.07
C ARG A 38 10.04 17.46 -54.88
N ALA A 39 10.08 16.21 -54.42
CA ALA A 39 9.41 15.80 -53.21
C ALA A 39 9.97 16.53 -51.98
N GLU A 40 11.29 16.75 -51.92
CA GLU A 40 11.94 17.54 -50.87
C GLU A 40 11.52 19.02 -50.90
N ALA A 41 11.39 19.62 -52.09
CA ALA A 41 10.85 20.97 -52.23
C ALA A 41 9.37 21.04 -51.78
N LEU A 42 8.54 20.08 -52.20
CA LEU A 42 7.14 19.99 -51.81
C LEU A 42 6.96 19.84 -50.30
N LEU A 43 7.84 19.08 -49.63
CA LEU A 43 7.82 18.91 -48.18
C LEU A 43 7.95 20.24 -47.42
N SER A 44 8.72 21.19 -47.96
CA SER A 44 8.88 22.54 -47.37
C SER A 44 7.70 23.49 -47.63
N GLU A 45 6.88 23.23 -48.65
CA GLU A 45 5.72 24.06 -48.99
C GLU A 45 4.44 23.66 -48.23
N ILE A 46 4.36 22.40 -47.76
CA ILE A 46 3.15 21.83 -47.17
C ILE A 46 2.97 22.29 -45.72
N LYS A 47 1.78 22.81 -45.42
CA LYS A 47 1.34 23.17 -44.06
C LYS A 47 0.54 22.01 -43.46
N PRO A 48 0.78 21.64 -42.18
CA PRO A 48 0.16 20.47 -41.56
C PRO A 48 -1.38 20.54 -41.51
N ASP A 49 -1.94 21.72 -41.30
CA ASP A 49 -3.38 21.92 -41.07
C ASP A 49 -4.20 22.12 -42.36
N LYS A 50 -3.61 21.88 -43.53
CA LYS A 50 -4.26 22.08 -44.83
C LYS A 50 -4.44 20.77 -45.58
N PHE A 51 -5.51 20.68 -46.38
CA PHE A 51 -5.76 19.56 -47.28
C PHE A 51 -5.16 19.83 -48.66
N TYR A 52 -4.58 18.79 -49.27
CA TYR A 52 -3.91 18.85 -50.56
C TYR A 52 -4.44 17.76 -51.51
N PRO A 53 -4.91 18.11 -52.72
CA PRO A 53 -5.37 17.12 -53.70
C PRO A 53 -4.24 16.21 -54.19
N TYR A 54 -4.52 14.91 -54.33
CA TYR A 54 -3.54 13.94 -54.85
C TYR A 54 -3.01 14.32 -56.24
N SER A 55 -3.86 14.85 -57.11
CA SER A 55 -3.49 15.28 -58.47
C SER A 55 -2.42 16.37 -58.45
N THR A 56 -2.47 17.29 -57.48
CA THR A 56 -1.49 18.37 -57.30
C THR A 56 -0.18 17.81 -56.76
N ILE A 57 -0.24 16.88 -55.81
CA ILE A 57 0.93 16.23 -55.21
C ILE A 57 1.68 15.43 -56.26
N CYS A 58 0.97 14.54 -56.97
CA CYS A 58 1.53 13.70 -58.02
C CYS A 58 2.16 14.54 -59.14
N TYR A 59 1.49 15.62 -59.57
CA TYR A 59 2.04 16.54 -60.57
C TYR A 59 3.29 17.26 -60.08
N LYS A 60 3.33 17.75 -58.83
CA LYS A 60 4.51 18.42 -58.29
C LYS A 60 5.73 17.50 -58.19
N ILE A 61 5.52 16.21 -57.89
CA ILE A 61 6.61 15.22 -57.80
C ILE A 61 7.01 14.75 -59.21
N THR A 62 6.06 14.24 -60.00
CA THR A 62 6.34 13.49 -61.24
C THR A 62 6.13 14.26 -62.54
N ARG A 63 5.46 15.43 -62.50
CA ARG A 63 4.92 16.20 -63.65
C ARG A 63 3.85 15.50 -64.47
N PHE A 64 3.37 14.36 -63.99
CA PHE A 64 2.23 13.66 -64.56
C PHE A 64 0.96 14.05 -63.79
N ARG A 65 -0.14 14.28 -64.51
CA ARG A 65 -1.47 14.48 -63.90
C ARG A 65 -2.23 13.16 -63.97
N PRO A 66 -2.57 12.53 -62.84
CA PRO A 66 -3.36 11.31 -62.85
C PRO A 66 -4.83 11.62 -63.21
N ASP A 67 -5.43 10.80 -64.07
CA ASP A 67 -6.83 10.94 -64.48
C ASP A 67 -7.84 10.57 -63.38
N LYS A 68 -7.39 9.81 -62.36
CA LYS A 68 -8.22 9.38 -61.22
C LYS A 68 -8.20 10.40 -60.10
N ASN A 69 -9.38 10.88 -59.69
CA ASN A 69 -9.52 11.70 -58.50
C ASN A 69 -9.52 10.82 -57.24
N ILE A 70 -8.36 10.75 -56.58
CA ILE A 70 -8.12 9.90 -55.41
C ILE A 70 -8.43 10.65 -54.09
N GLY A 71 -8.85 11.91 -54.17
CA GLY A 71 -9.22 12.76 -53.02
C GLY A 71 -8.11 13.71 -52.56
N GLU A 72 -8.34 14.32 -51.39
CA GLU A 72 -7.42 15.25 -50.73
C GLU A 72 -6.88 14.64 -49.42
N PHE A 73 -5.64 14.97 -49.09
CA PHE A 73 -4.97 14.45 -47.89
C PHE A 73 -4.57 15.57 -46.94
N LEU A 74 -4.68 15.30 -45.64
CA LEU A 74 -4.22 16.20 -44.59
C LEU A 74 -2.70 16.39 -44.69
N GLY A 75 -2.25 17.64 -44.55
CA GLY A 75 -0.84 18.01 -44.66
C GLY A 75 0.06 17.29 -43.66
N GLU A 76 -0.42 16.99 -42.45
CA GLU A 76 0.34 16.21 -41.47
C GLU A 76 0.69 14.80 -41.97
N ASP A 77 -0.30 14.06 -42.45
CA ASP A 77 -0.11 12.70 -43.00
C ASP A 77 0.72 12.73 -44.28
N LEU A 78 0.52 13.75 -45.12
CA LEU A 78 1.28 13.93 -46.34
C LEU A 78 2.76 14.23 -46.07
N ARG A 79 3.09 15.05 -45.06
CA ARG A 79 4.49 15.31 -44.68
C ARG A 79 5.18 14.04 -44.20
N HIS A 80 4.49 13.23 -43.39
CA HIS A 80 5.00 11.93 -42.94
C HIS A 80 5.32 11.01 -44.12
N ASP A 81 4.38 10.86 -45.06
CA ASP A 81 4.54 10.00 -46.23
C ASP A 81 5.55 10.53 -47.27
N LEU A 82 5.70 11.85 -47.40
CA LEU A 82 6.72 12.45 -48.27
C LEU A 82 8.13 12.19 -47.75
N ILE A 83 8.34 12.20 -46.42
CA ILE A 83 9.64 11.83 -45.83
C ILE A 83 9.96 10.37 -46.18
N LEU A 84 9.00 9.45 -46.00
CA LEU A 84 9.16 8.05 -46.37
C LEU A 84 9.42 7.87 -47.87
N PHE A 85 8.68 8.57 -48.73
CA PHE A 85 8.88 8.58 -50.19
C PHE A 85 10.32 8.98 -50.55
N ILE A 86 10.84 10.05 -49.95
CA ILE A 86 12.20 10.49 -50.23
C ILE A 86 13.23 9.45 -49.74
N GLU A 87 13.03 8.89 -48.56
CA GLU A 87 13.94 7.87 -48.00
C GLU A 87 13.96 6.58 -48.83
N ASP A 88 12.80 6.09 -49.26
CA ASP A 88 12.67 4.85 -50.05
C ASP A 88 13.19 5.05 -51.49
N VAL A 89 12.95 6.22 -52.10
CA VAL A 89 13.53 6.56 -53.41
C VAL A 89 15.05 6.70 -53.31
N ALA A 90 15.57 7.34 -52.25
CA ALA A 90 17.00 7.46 -51.99
C ALA A 90 17.67 6.10 -51.72
N GLU A 91 16.97 5.17 -51.07
CA GLU A 91 17.42 3.78 -50.90
C GLU A 91 17.62 3.07 -52.24
N SER A 92 16.74 3.34 -53.21
CA SER A 92 16.84 2.75 -54.55
C SER A 92 17.91 3.38 -55.46
N VAL A 93 18.50 4.52 -55.07
CA VAL A 93 19.52 5.26 -55.84
C VAL A 93 20.63 5.77 -54.91
N PRO A 94 21.61 4.93 -54.52
CA PRO A 94 22.77 5.42 -53.80
C PRO A 94 23.57 6.39 -54.68
N LEU A 95 23.88 7.57 -54.13
CA LEU A 95 24.64 8.62 -54.81
C LEU A 95 26.14 8.39 -54.62
N LYS A 96 26.94 8.71 -55.63
CA LYS A 96 28.40 8.82 -55.46
C LYS A 96 28.75 10.23 -54.95
N PRO A 97 29.74 10.39 -54.06
CA PRO A 97 30.17 11.71 -53.59
C PRO A 97 30.53 12.69 -54.72
N GLU A 98 31.04 12.18 -55.84
CA GLU A 98 31.41 12.95 -57.05
C GLU A 98 30.19 13.51 -57.81
N GLU A 99 29.00 12.93 -57.64
CA GLU A 99 27.77 13.33 -58.33
C GLU A 99 27.06 14.51 -57.63
N VAL A 100 27.58 14.95 -56.48
CA VAL A 100 26.97 15.96 -55.62
C VAL A 100 27.95 17.13 -55.44
N ASN A 101 27.62 18.27 -56.03
CA ASN A 101 28.38 19.53 -55.88
C ASN A 101 28.09 20.24 -54.54
N GLU A 102 28.00 19.48 -53.45
CA GLU A 102 27.68 20.01 -52.13
C GLU A 102 28.30 19.16 -51.02
N LYS A 103 28.67 19.80 -49.91
CA LYS A 103 29.17 19.11 -48.73
C LYS A 103 28.05 18.28 -48.10
N TYR A 104 28.38 17.06 -47.70
CA TYR A 104 27.48 16.22 -46.91
C TYR A 104 28.09 15.92 -45.54
N TYR A 105 27.23 15.72 -44.55
CA TYR A 105 27.58 15.37 -43.18
C TYR A 105 27.14 13.94 -42.88
N THR A 106 28.01 13.15 -42.26
CA THR A 106 27.62 11.88 -41.66
C THR A 106 26.80 12.09 -40.39
N LEU A 107 26.16 11.03 -39.91
CA LEU A 107 25.36 11.10 -38.68
C LEU A 107 26.19 11.47 -37.42
N GLN A 108 27.48 11.14 -37.38
CA GLN A 108 28.39 11.51 -36.30
C GLN A 108 28.82 12.98 -36.40
N GLU A 109 29.27 13.41 -37.58
CA GLU A 109 29.68 14.80 -37.82
C GLU A 109 28.52 15.78 -37.59
N LEU A 110 27.29 15.39 -37.94
CA LEU A 110 26.11 16.21 -37.70
C LEU A 110 25.76 16.31 -36.20
N ALA A 111 25.94 15.22 -35.46
CA ALA A 111 25.75 15.19 -34.01
C ALA A 111 26.77 16.11 -33.31
N GLU A 112 28.02 16.10 -33.76
CA GLU A 112 29.08 16.99 -33.28
C GLU A 112 28.81 18.46 -33.64
N LYS A 113 28.45 18.75 -34.90
CA LYS A 113 28.14 20.11 -35.39
C LYS A 113 27.07 20.81 -34.54
N PHE A 114 26.05 20.08 -34.10
CA PHE A 114 24.95 20.64 -33.30
C PHE A 114 25.08 20.38 -31.78
N ASN A 115 26.16 19.74 -31.33
CA ASN A 115 26.36 19.33 -29.94
C ASN A 115 25.16 18.54 -29.37
N VAL A 116 24.69 17.53 -30.13
CA VAL A 116 23.56 16.67 -29.76
C VAL A 116 23.91 15.20 -29.87
N SER A 117 23.11 14.32 -29.26
CA SER A 117 23.31 12.87 -29.43
C SER A 117 22.87 12.39 -30.82
N THR A 118 23.49 11.31 -31.30
CA THR A 118 23.11 10.61 -32.54
C THR A 118 21.62 10.20 -32.54
N LYS A 119 21.07 9.83 -31.37
CA LYS A 119 19.63 9.56 -31.18
C LYS A 119 18.75 10.78 -31.43
N THR A 120 19.24 11.98 -31.11
CA THR A 120 18.53 13.24 -31.37
C THR A 120 18.46 13.52 -32.86
N ILE A 121 19.55 13.29 -33.60
CA ILE A 121 19.57 13.36 -35.07
C ILE A 121 18.58 12.36 -35.68
N THR A 122 18.54 11.11 -35.19
CA THR A 122 17.53 10.13 -35.64
C THR A 122 16.10 10.60 -35.38
N ARG A 123 15.86 11.31 -34.27
CA ARG A 123 14.55 11.89 -33.96
C ARG A 123 14.21 13.08 -34.87
N TRP A 124 15.20 13.83 -35.32
CA TRP A 124 15.02 14.91 -36.30
C TRP A 124 14.68 14.38 -37.69
N ARG A 125 15.18 13.19 -38.07
CA ARG A 125 14.77 12.55 -39.34
C ARG A 125 13.26 12.35 -39.44
N ARG A 126 12.66 11.83 -38.36
CA ARG A 126 11.20 11.68 -38.25
C ARG A 126 10.43 13.01 -38.23
N ALA A 127 11.13 14.12 -38.04
CA ALA A 127 10.53 15.46 -38.01
C ALA A 127 10.76 16.26 -39.29
N GLY A 128 11.42 15.68 -40.31
CA GLY A 128 11.66 16.33 -41.60
C GLY A 128 13.13 16.51 -41.99
N LEU A 129 14.10 16.06 -41.18
CA LEU A 129 15.50 16.04 -41.60
C LEU A 129 15.74 14.86 -42.56
N VAL A 130 15.65 15.13 -43.85
CA VAL A 130 15.80 14.11 -44.89
C VAL A 130 17.26 13.64 -44.99
N SER A 131 17.46 12.33 -45.10
CA SER A 131 18.78 11.73 -45.31
C SER A 131 18.90 11.07 -46.68
N ARG A 132 20.10 11.09 -47.25
CA ARG A 132 20.45 10.40 -48.51
C ARG A 132 21.44 9.27 -48.26
N ARG A 133 21.53 8.33 -49.19
CA ARG A 133 22.50 7.23 -49.15
C ARG A 133 23.65 7.51 -50.10
N PHE A 134 24.87 7.46 -49.57
CA PHE A 134 26.10 7.68 -50.30
C PHE A 134 26.90 6.39 -50.37
N LEU A 135 27.44 6.06 -51.55
CA LEU A 135 28.37 4.95 -51.72
C LEU A 135 29.80 5.46 -51.47
N VAL A 136 30.37 5.13 -50.30
CA VAL A 136 31.72 5.53 -49.88
C VAL A 136 32.52 4.26 -49.60
N ASP A 137 33.65 4.08 -50.28
CA ASP A 137 34.53 2.90 -50.15
C ASP A 137 33.81 1.55 -50.29
N GLY A 138 32.87 1.47 -51.25
CA GLY A 138 32.06 0.27 -51.49
C GLY A 138 31.00 -0.03 -50.43
N ARG A 139 30.81 0.84 -49.41
CA ARG A 139 29.77 0.72 -48.39
C ARG A 139 28.76 1.85 -48.48
N VAL A 140 27.48 1.51 -48.38
CA VAL A 140 26.39 2.50 -48.38
C VAL A 140 26.30 3.12 -46.99
N ARG A 141 26.55 4.43 -46.89
CA ARG A 141 26.43 5.21 -45.65
C ARG A 141 25.33 6.24 -45.76
N LEU A 142 24.78 6.61 -44.61
CA LEU A 142 23.73 7.63 -44.51
C LEU A 142 24.40 9.00 -44.34
N GLY A 143 24.03 9.95 -45.21
CA GLY A 143 24.55 11.31 -45.20
C GLY A 143 23.45 12.34 -45.36
N PHE A 144 23.73 13.56 -44.89
CA PHE A 144 22.84 14.71 -44.93
C PHE A 144 23.50 15.81 -45.73
N LEU A 145 22.83 16.32 -46.76
CA LEU A 145 23.35 17.46 -47.52
C LEU A 145 23.32 18.74 -46.68
N GLU A 146 24.31 19.61 -46.89
CA GLU A 146 24.39 20.90 -46.20
C GLU A 146 23.11 21.74 -46.40
N SER A 147 22.57 21.82 -47.61
CA SER A 147 21.34 22.53 -47.95
C SER A 147 20.12 22.00 -47.19
N THR A 148 19.99 20.67 -47.05
CA THR A 148 18.92 20.04 -46.28
C THR A 148 19.07 20.34 -44.79
N VAL A 149 20.31 20.28 -44.27
CA VAL A 149 20.62 20.58 -42.86
C VAL A 149 20.33 22.05 -42.54
N ASP A 150 20.75 22.98 -43.40
CA ASP A 150 20.58 24.41 -43.19
C ASP A 150 19.11 24.82 -43.29
N ARG A 151 18.35 24.22 -44.23
CA ARG A 151 16.90 24.42 -44.33
C ARG A 151 16.20 23.95 -43.06
N PHE A 152 16.49 22.72 -42.62
CA PHE A 152 15.94 22.18 -41.38
C PHE A 152 16.33 23.04 -40.17
N ALA A 153 17.57 23.52 -40.10
CA ALA A 153 18.03 24.38 -39.02
C ALA A 153 17.34 25.75 -38.99
N LYS A 154 16.95 26.28 -40.15
CA LYS A 154 16.21 27.54 -40.27
C LYS A 154 14.74 27.38 -39.89
N GLU A 155 14.10 26.27 -40.29
CA GLU A 155 12.70 25.97 -39.96
C GLU A 155 12.51 25.60 -38.48
N GLU A 156 13.46 24.82 -37.91
CA GLU A 156 13.37 24.26 -36.56
C GLU A 156 14.41 24.88 -35.59
N GLU A 157 14.79 26.15 -35.81
CA GLU A 157 15.85 26.84 -35.06
C GLU A 157 15.63 26.76 -33.53
N LYS A 158 14.40 26.98 -33.08
CA LYS A 158 14.02 26.90 -31.66
C LYS A 158 14.25 25.51 -31.08
N ARG A 159 14.01 24.46 -31.87
CA ARG A 159 14.18 23.06 -31.46
C ARG A 159 15.65 22.69 -31.36
N ILE A 160 16.47 23.12 -32.31
CA ILE A 160 17.92 22.89 -32.30
C ILE A 160 18.57 23.65 -31.14
N LYS A 161 18.20 24.91 -30.88
CA LYS A 161 18.68 25.67 -29.72
C LYS A 161 18.37 25.00 -28.38
N ARG A 162 17.16 24.43 -28.20
CA ARG A 162 16.82 23.67 -26.99
C ARG A 162 17.58 22.35 -26.87
N ALA A 163 17.81 21.66 -27.99
CA ALA A 163 18.50 20.37 -28.00
C ALA A 163 20.01 20.51 -27.77
N SER A 164 20.64 21.55 -28.32
CA SER A 164 22.07 21.86 -28.13
C SER A 164 22.40 22.35 -26.72
N GLN A 165 21.42 22.91 -25.99
CA GLN A 165 21.55 23.24 -24.56
C GLN A 165 21.63 22.01 -23.65
N PHE A 166 21.30 20.81 -24.14
CA PHE A 166 21.47 19.56 -23.40
C PHE A 166 22.94 19.15 -23.40
N SER A 167 23.75 19.70 -22.51
CA SER A 167 25.14 19.27 -22.37
C SER A 167 25.22 17.85 -21.81
N GLN A 168 26.06 17.01 -22.42
CA GLN A 168 26.35 15.67 -21.92
C GLN A 168 27.04 15.77 -20.55
N LEU A 169 26.61 14.95 -19.59
CA LEU A 169 27.17 14.94 -18.25
C LEU A 169 28.54 14.24 -18.29
N SER A 170 29.59 14.91 -17.83
CA SER A 170 30.91 14.27 -17.76
C SER A 170 30.93 13.20 -16.64
N PRO A 171 31.82 12.18 -16.72
CA PRO A 171 32.00 11.21 -15.64
C PRO A 171 32.32 11.89 -14.30
N GLN A 172 33.15 12.94 -14.33
CA GLN A 172 33.53 13.71 -13.14
C GLN A 172 32.33 14.47 -12.54
N GLU A 173 31.47 15.07 -13.36
CA GLU A 173 30.23 15.70 -12.90
C GLU A 173 29.28 14.68 -12.25
N ARG A 174 29.19 13.48 -12.83
CA ARG A 174 28.38 12.38 -12.30
C ARG A 174 28.86 11.96 -10.90
N ASP A 175 30.15 11.76 -10.74
CA ASP A 175 30.75 11.33 -9.47
C ASP A 175 30.59 12.42 -8.40
N ALA A 176 30.77 13.69 -8.77
CA ALA A 176 30.54 14.83 -7.86
C ALA A 176 29.07 14.91 -7.39
N ILE A 177 28.10 14.58 -8.25
CA ILE A 177 26.68 14.52 -7.89
C ILE A 177 26.42 13.39 -6.88
N ILE A 178 27.00 12.20 -7.10
CA ILE A 178 26.85 11.01 -6.24
C ILE A 178 27.47 11.26 -4.86
N GLU A 179 28.71 11.73 -4.82
CA GLU A 179 29.44 12.14 -3.61
C GLU A 179 28.61 13.10 -2.75
N ARG A 180 28.02 14.11 -3.39
CA ARG A 180 27.25 15.13 -2.69
C ARG A 180 25.88 14.63 -2.25
N ALA A 181 25.26 13.75 -3.04
CA ALA A 181 24.04 13.07 -2.65
C ALA A 181 24.27 12.21 -1.41
N ARG A 182 25.39 11.48 -1.33
CA ARG A 182 25.79 10.69 -0.17
C ARG A 182 25.97 11.57 1.08
N ARG A 183 26.66 12.70 0.97
CA ARG A 183 26.80 13.67 2.09
C ARG A 183 25.45 14.21 2.57
N LEU A 184 24.54 14.53 1.65
CA LEU A 184 23.21 15.01 2.01
C LEU A 184 22.36 13.90 2.67
N ALA A 185 22.45 12.67 2.17
CA ALA A 185 21.76 11.52 2.76
C ALA A 185 22.28 11.20 4.17
N GLN A 186 23.60 11.27 4.39
CA GLN A 186 24.23 11.13 5.71
C GLN A 186 23.76 12.22 6.70
N ALA A 187 23.47 13.43 6.21
CA ALA A 187 22.87 14.50 7.00
C ALA A 187 21.36 14.32 7.26
N GLY A 188 20.77 13.17 6.88
CA GLY A 188 19.36 12.84 7.09
C GLY A 188 18.41 13.37 6.00
N ALA A 189 18.92 13.87 4.87
CA ALA A 189 18.06 14.36 3.80
C ALA A 189 17.47 13.20 2.97
N CYS A 190 16.15 13.24 2.78
CA CYS A 190 15.44 12.26 1.98
C CYS A 190 15.70 12.43 0.47
N ARG A 191 15.56 11.35 -0.31
CA ARG A 191 15.79 11.34 -1.77
C ARG A 191 15.12 12.48 -2.56
N PRO A 192 13.83 12.84 -2.34
CA PRO A 192 13.20 13.96 -3.04
C PRO A 192 13.87 15.31 -2.75
N GLU A 193 14.32 15.51 -1.51
CA GLU A 193 15.02 16.72 -1.06
C GLU A 193 16.43 16.79 -1.66
N VAL A 194 17.17 15.68 -1.63
CA VAL A 194 18.49 15.57 -2.25
C VAL A 194 18.41 15.86 -3.75
N THR A 195 17.44 15.27 -4.44
CA THR A 195 17.19 15.51 -5.87
C THR A 195 16.95 17.00 -6.14
N ARG A 196 16.13 17.66 -5.32
CA ARG A 196 15.81 19.10 -5.43
C ARG A 196 17.00 20.00 -5.25
N ARG A 197 17.77 19.78 -4.19
CA ARG A 197 18.96 20.58 -3.88
C ARG A 197 20.03 20.44 -4.97
N LEU A 198 20.25 19.21 -5.46
CA LEU A 198 21.22 18.95 -6.53
C LEU A 198 20.78 19.52 -7.86
N ALA A 199 19.49 19.43 -8.22
CA ALA A 199 18.96 20.01 -9.45
C ALA A 199 19.15 21.54 -9.49
N LEU A 200 18.78 22.24 -8.41
CA LEU A 200 18.96 23.69 -8.28
C LEU A 200 20.43 24.12 -8.41
N ARG A 201 21.35 23.34 -7.81
CA ARG A 201 22.78 23.69 -7.79
C ARG A 201 23.50 23.37 -9.11
N THR A 202 23.13 22.28 -9.75
CA THR A 202 23.76 21.83 -11.00
C THR A 202 23.13 22.46 -12.25
N GLY A 203 22.00 23.17 -12.09
CA GLY A 203 21.20 23.68 -13.21
C GLY A 203 20.56 22.56 -14.05
N ARG A 204 20.53 21.32 -13.54
CA ARG A 204 20.00 20.15 -14.25
C ARG A 204 18.55 19.86 -13.86
N SER A 205 17.85 19.11 -14.71
CA SER A 205 16.50 18.69 -14.40
C SER A 205 16.46 17.74 -13.20
N MET A 206 15.38 17.83 -12.41
CA MET A 206 15.08 16.91 -11.31
C MET A 206 15.11 15.44 -11.75
N GLU A 207 14.62 15.16 -12.95
CA GLU A 207 14.56 13.80 -13.48
C GLU A 207 15.95 13.25 -13.80
N THR A 208 16.82 14.09 -14.36
CA THR A 208 18.22 13.74 -14.64
C THR A 208 18.95 13.33 -13.36
N ILE A 209 18.85 14.14 -12.31
CA ILE A 209 19.47 13.82 -11.01
C ILE A 209 18.86 12.55 -10.43
N ARG A 210 17.52 12.41 -10.45
CA ARG A 210 16.83 11.22 -9.92
C ARG A 210 17.32 9.95 -10.62
N TYR A 211 17.46 10.00 -11.95
CA TYR A 211 17.91 8.88 -12.77
C TYR A 211 19.36 8.50 -12.45
N ILE A 212 20.26 9.47 -12.30
CA ILE A 212 21.66 9.23 -11.91
C ILE A 212 21.73 8.49 -10.58
N LEU A 213 21.01 8.98 -9.57
CA LEU A 213 20.97 8.37 -8.24
C LEU A 213 20.36 6.97 -8.29
N GLN A 214 19.27 6.79 -9.05
CA GLN A 214 18.64 5.48 -9.22
C GLN A 214 19.58 4.47 -9.88
N GLN A 215 20.26 4.87 -10.95
CA GLN A 215 21.17 4.01 -11.68
C GLN A 215 22.37 3.65 -10.81
N PHE A 216 22.88 4.58 -10.01
CA PHE A 216 23.96 4.32 -9.06
C PHE A 216 23.54 3.35 -7.96
N ASP A 217 22.39 3.58 -7.31
CA ASP A 217 21.85 2.71 -6.28
C ASP A 217 21.55 1.31 -6.81
N GLN A 218 21.11 1.19 -8.07
CA GLN A 218 20.84 -0.11 -8.72
C GLN A 218 22.12 -0.85 -9.09
N ALA A 219 23.14 -0.15 -9.59
CA ALA A 219 24.42 -0.74 -9.95
C ALA A 219 25.26 -1.13 -8.71
N ASN A 220 25.08 -0.44 -7.58
CA ASN A 220 25.85 -0.66 -6.35
C ASN A 220 24.92 -0.90 -5.14
N PRO A 221 24.36 -2.11 -4.97
CA PRO A 221 23.46 -2.40 -3.86
C PRO A 221 24.07 -2.20 -2.47
N GLU A 222 25.34 -2.56 -2.27
CA GLU A 222 26.03 -2.44 -0.98
C GLU A 222 26.40 -1.00 -0.62
N MET A 223 26.54 -0.13 -1.62
CA MET A 223 26.88 1.29 -1.45
C MET A 223 25.71 2.22 -1.78
N ALA A 224 24.48 1.70 -1.77
CA ALA A 224 23.29 2.45 -2.13
C ALA A 224 23.12 3.66 -1.22
N ILE A 225 22.85 4.83 -1.82
CA ILE A 225 22.63 6.08 -1.08
C ILE A 225 21.28 6.03 -0.36
N PHE A 226 20.28 5.36 -0.96
CA PHE A 226 18.92 5.22 -0.42
C PHE A 226 18.43 3.75 -0.42
N PRO A 227 18.83 2.93 0.58
CA PRO A 227 18.51 1.49 0.61
C PRO A 227 17.01 1.19 0.77
N GLU A 228 16.27 1.99 1.54
CA GLU A 228 14.86 1.72 1.90
C GLU A 228 13.84 1.96 0.77
N THR A 229 14.24 2.59 -0.35
CA THR A 229 13.28 2.90 -1.43
C THR A 229 12.94 1.72 -2.35
N ARG A 230 13.46 0.52 -2.08
CA ARG A 230 13.31 -0.67 -2.94
C ARG A 230 12.03 -1.45 -2.62
N GLY A 231 10.85 -0.87 -2.87
CA GLY A 231 9.62 -1.65 -2.84
C GLY A 231 8.31 -0.86 -2.75
N PRO A 232 7.16 -1.55 -2.92
CA PRO A 232 5.89 -1.04 -2.42
C PRO A 232 6.00 -0.85 -0.89
N LEU A 233 5.43 0.24 -0.38
CA LEU A 233 5.37 0.48 1.06
C LEU A 233 4.54 -0.63 1.71
N SER A 234 4.97 -1.09 2.89
CA SER A 234 4.18 -2.02 3.69
C SER A 234 2.82 -1.40 4.04
N GLU A 235 1.80 -2.25 4.18
CA GLU A 235 0.46 -1.79 4.57
C GLU A 235 0.48 -1.08 5.93
N GLU A 236 1.28 -1.59 6.88
CA GLU A 236 1.45 -0.95 8.20
C GLU A 236 1.97 0.49 8.11
N THR A 237 2.90 0.76 7.18
CA THR A 237 3.40 2.13 6.97
C THR A 237 2.34 3.01 6.32
N LYS A 238 1.53 2.48 5.40
CA LYS A 238 0.40 3.21 4.82
C LYS A 238 -0.65 3.57 5.88
N GLU A 239 -0.95 2.64 6.79
CA GLU A 239 -1.86 2.87 7.92
C GLU A 239 -1.35 3.95 8.87
N ARG A 240 -0.05 3.93 9.20
CA ARG A 240 0.58 4.98 10.01
C ARG A 240 0.50 6.36 9.34
N ILE A 241 0.82 6.43 8.04
CA ILE A 241 0.69 7.67 7.25
C ILE A 241 -0.74 8.21 7.31
N TYR A 242 -1.74 7.34 7.18
CA TYR A 242 -3.15 7.73 7.23
C TYR A 242 -3.60 8.15 8.64
N ARG A 243 -3.06 7.51 9.69
CA ARG A 243 -3.28 7.89 11.09
C ARG A 243 -2.75 9.30 11.37
N ASP A 244 -1.52 9.59 10.93
CA ASP A 244 -0.90 10.91 11.09
C ASP A 244 -1.72 11.99 10.36
N TYR A 245 -2.22 11.70 9.16
CA TYR A 245 -3.14 12.58 8.42
C TYR A 245 -4.45 12.84 9.19
N ARG A 246 -5.05 11.79 9.76
CA ARG A 246 -6.28 11.91 10.56
C ARG A 246 -6.09 12.68 11.86
N ALA A 247 -4.88 12.71 12.41
CA ALA A 247 -4.54 13.51 13.58
C ALA A 247 -4.40 15.02 13.26
N GLY A 248 -4.49 15.41 11.99
CA GLY A 248 -4.40 16.80 11.55
C GLY A 248 -2.97 17.25 11.20
N GLU A 249 -2.01 16.33 11.08
CA GLU A 249 -0.67 16.69 10.61
C GLU A 249 -0.69 17.14 9.14
N SER A 250 0.19 18.10 8.80
CA SER A 250 0.28 18.60 7.44
C SER A 250 0.94 17.59 6.49
N LEU A 251 0.49 17.57 5.23
CA LEU A 251 1.02 16.67 4.20
C LEU A 251 2.53 16.81 4.01
N ASP A 252 3.09 18.00 4.24
CA ASP A 252 4.51 18.27 4.07
C ASP A 252 5.35 17.69 5.22
N VAL A 253 4.82 17.72 6.45
CA VAL A 253 5.43 17.08 7.62
C VAL A 253 5.44 15.56 7.45
N ILE A 254 4.32 14.98 7.04
CA ILE A 254 4.20 13.54 6.76
C ILE A 254 5.14 13.14 5.62
N ALA A 255 5.17 13.90 4.52
CA ALA A 255 6.07 13.64 3.41
C ALA A 255 7.54 13.64 3.82
N LYS A 256 7.94 14.59 4.67
CA LYS A 256 9.31 14.66 5.20
C LYS A 256 9.63 13.48 6.13
N ARG A 257 8.73 13.15 7.06
CA ARG A 257 8.90 12.06 8.04
C ARG A 257 9.12 10.71 7.38
N TYR A 258 8.32 10.39 6.36
CA TYR A 258 8.38 9.10 5.67
C TYR A 258 9.28 9.13 4.42
N CYS A 259 10.01 10.23 4.17
CA CYS A 259 10.84 10.40 2.98
C CYS A 259 10.10 10.21 1.64
N LEU A 260 8.82 10.58 1.59
CA LEU A 260 7.96 10.46 0.42
C LEU A 260 7.73 11.81 -0.27
N THR A 261 7.30 11.77 -1.53
CA THR A 261 6.81 13.00 -2.18
C THR A 261 5.40 13.32 -1.70
N ARG A 262 5.05 14.61 -1.64
CA ARG A 262 3.68 15.06 -1.31
C ARG A 262 2.63 14.33 -2.14
N ALA A 263 2.85 14.19 -3.45
CA ALA A 263 1.94 13.48 -4.36
C ALA A 263 1.77 11.99 -4.00
N ARG A 264 2.84 11.32 -3.56
CA ARG A 264 2.75 9.92 -3.14
C ARG A 264 2.04 9.77 -1.80
N VAL A 265 2.29 10.67 -0.84
CA VAL A 265 1.52 10.73 0.42
C VAL A 265 0.04 10.92 0.13
N THR A 266 -0.33 11.86 -0.75
CA THR A 266 -1.76 12.06 -1.06
C THR A 266 -2.38 10.85 -1.75
N ARG A 267 -1.62 10.13 -2.58
CA ARG A 267 -2.08 8.89 -3.21
C ARG A 267 -2.31 7.77 -2.20
N ILE A 268 -1.42 7.65 -1.20
CA ILE A 268 -1.58 6.68 -0.10
C ILE A 268 -2.81 7.04 0.74
N ILE A 269 -3.01 8.33 1.04
CA ILE A 269 -4.21 8.79 1.75
C ILE A 269 -5.47 8.46 0.94
N ASP A 270 -5.50 8.74 -0.36
CA ASP A 270 -6.64 8.40 -1.23
C ASP A 270 -6.93 6.89 -1.22
N GLU A 271 -5.89 6.05 -1.28
CA GLU A 271 -6.00 4.59 -1.21
C GLU A 271 -6.56 4.11 0.14
N MET A 272 -6.03 4.63 1.25
CA MET A 272 -6.48 4.27 2.60
C MET A 272 -7.91 4.75 2.89
N ARG A 273 -8.29 5.93 2.39
CA ARG A 273 -9.67 6.42 2.44
C ARG A 273 -10.62 5.49 1.69
N ALA A 274 -10.27 5.11 0.47
CA ALA A 274 -11.09 4.20 -0.33
C ALA A 274 -11.29 2.84 0.36
N LYS A 275 -10.23 2.26 0.93
CA LYS A 275 -10.32 1.03 1.74
C LYS A 275 -11.29 1.18 2.92
N ARG A 276 -11.15 2.25 3.69
CA ARG A 276 -12.02 2.53 4.84
C ARG A 276 -13.48 2.74 4.44
N ILE A 277 -13.74 3.37 3.29
CA ILE A 277 -15.10 3.54 2.76
C ILE A 277 -15.76 2.19 2.48
N MET A 278 -14.99 1.20 2.02
CA MET A 278 -15.51 -0.15 1.81
C MET A 278 -15.98 -0.81 3.11
N GLU A 279 -15.34 -0.49 4.23
CA GLU A 279 -15.64 -1.03 5.56
C GLU A 279 -16.77 -0.27 6.28
N LEU A 280 -17.32 0.81 5.71
CA LEU A 280 -18.38 1.57 6.37
C LEU A 280 -19.66 0.73 6.53
N PRO A 281 -20.32 0.77 7.72
CA PRO A 281 -21.58 0.07 7.97
C PRO A 281 -22.74 0.80 7.29
N LEU A 282 -22.92 0.54 6.00
CA LEU A 282 -23.93 1.15 5.14
C LEU A 282 -25.18 0.30 4.97
N ASP A 283 -25.37 -0.75 5.78
CA ASP A 283 -26.57 -1.57 5.74
C ASP A 283 -27.81 -0.74 6.07
N TYR A 284 -28.83 -0.85 5.22
CA TYR A 284 -30.07 -0.10 5.28
C TYR A 284 -31.28 -1.02 5.09
N ILE A 285 -32.43 -0.59 5.59
CA ILE A 285 -33.71 -1.24 5.33
C ILE A 285 -34.23 -0.79 3.95
N PRO A 286 -34.43 -1.70 2.99
CA PRO A 286 -34.85 -1.33 1.65
C PRO A 286 -36.26 -0.75 1.64
N ASN A 287 -36.47 0.25 0.79
CA ASN A 287 -37.77 0.84 0.53
C ASN A 287 -37.91 1.09 -0.97
N GLU A 288 -39.02 0.65 -1.57
CA GLU A 288 -39.26 0.78 -3.02
C GLU A 288 -39.19 2.24 -3.50
N MET A 289 -39.52 3.19 -2.62
CA MET A 289 -39.51 4.60 -2.94
C MET A 289 -38.08 5.14 -3.16
N PHE A 290 -37.04 4.52 -2.58
CA PHE A 290 -35.67 5.03 -2.62
C PHE A 290 -35.08 5.10 -4.04
N GLU A 291 -35.48 4.19 -4.93
CA GLU A 291 -34.96 4.18 -6.31
C GLU A 291 -35.66 5.19 -7.23
N LYS A 292 -36.86 5.67 -6.83
CA LYS A 292 -37.74 6.53 -7.65
C LYS A 292 -37.96 7.93 -7.05
N VAL A 293 -37.12 8.35 -6.10
CA VAL A 293 -37.24 9.64 -5.41
C VAL A 293 -37.00 10.79 -6.38
N THR A 294 -37.95 11.72 -6.49
CA THR A 294 -37.75 12.99 -7.23
C THR A 294 -36.87 13.95 -6.42
N PRO A 295 -36.20 14.95 -7.04
CA PRO A 295 -35.40 15.92 -6.32
C PRO A 295 -36.16 16.67 -5.20
N GLU A 296 -37.47 16.86 -5.35
CA GLU A 296 -38.35 17.47 -4.35
C GLU A 296 -38.58 16.53 -3.16
N GLN A 297 -38.85 15.25 -3.43
CA GLN A 297 -39.02 14.22 -2.41
C GLN A 297 -37.70 13.95 -1.66
N GLU A 298 -36.56 14.06 -2.33
CA GLU A 298 -35.25 13.94 -1.69
C GLU A 298 -35.06 15.08 -0.68
N LYS A 299 -35.40 16.32 -1.04
CA LYS A 299 -35.37 17.46 -0.12
C LYS A 299 -36.31 17.28 1.06
N GLU A 300 -37.48 16.70 0.84
CA GLU A 300 -38.42 16.36 1.91
C GLU A 300 -37.80 15.33 2.87
N ILE A 301 -37.28 14.20 2.35
CA ILE A 301 -36.67 13.13 3.15
C ILE A 301 -35.48 13.63 3.96
N LEU A 302 -34.61 14.46 3.34
CA LEU A 302 -33.42 14.99 3.99
C LEU A 302 -33.71 16.20 4.90
N GLY A 303 -34.89 16.80 4.77
CA GLY A 303 -35.34 17.95 5.53
C GLY A 303 -35.52 17.67 7.04
N PRO A 304 -35.85 18.73 7.81
CA PRO A 304 -36.18 18.59 9.22
C PRO A 304 -37.47 17.75 9.39
N PRO A 305 -37.62 17.05 10.53
CA PRO A 305 -38.84 16.31 10.81
C PRO A 305 -40.05 17.25 10.92
N PRO A 306 -41.27 16.77 10.60
CA PRO A 306 -42.47 17.58 10.71
C PRO A 306 -42.68 18.08 12.15
N PRO A 307 -43.20 19.32 12.33
CA PRO A 307 -43.49 19.85 13.65
C PRO A 307 -44.57 19.00 14.32
N ALA A 308 -44.43 18.78 15.63
CA ALA A 308 -45.45 18.05 16.37
C ALA A 308 -46.76 18.87 16.41
N GLU A 309 -47.88 18.25 16.06
CA GLU A 309 -49.22 18.89 16.06
C GLU A 309 -49.64 19.39 17.45
N ARG A 310 -49.07 18.81 18.52
CA ARG A 310 -49.32 19.23 19.91
C ARG A 310 -48.00 19.42 20.64
N PRO A 311 -47.87 20.49 21.47
CA PRO A 311 -46.70 20.67 22.31
C PRO A 311 -46.59 19.50 23.29
N GLN A 312 -45.48 18.77 23.21
CA GLN A 312 -45.23 17.67 24.12
C GLN A 312 -44.97 18.22 25.52
N ARG A 313 -45.69 17.70 26.53
CA ARG A 313 -45.46 18.10 27.91
C ARG A 313 -44.04 17.73 28.33
N ALA A 314 -43.31 18.68 28.91
CA ALA A 314 -42.02 18.42 29.53
C ALA A 314 -42.17 17.25 30.52
N ALA A 315 -41.35 16.24 30.36
CA ALA A 315 -41.44 15.06 31.19
C ALA A 315 -41.01 15.40 32.62
N LYS A 316 -41.81 15.01 33.61
CA LYS A 316 -41.43 15.15 35.02
C LYS A 316 -40.20 14.27 35.29
N LEU A 317 -39.17 14.88 35.87
CA LEU A 317 -37.98 14.18 36.32
C LEU A 317 -38.37 13.18 37.42
N PRO A 318 -38.11 11.87 37.26
CA PRO A 318 -38.40 10.91 38.33
C PRO A 318 -37.53 11.17 39.57
N GLN A 319 -38.11 11.02 40.76
CA GLN A 319 -37.40 11.20 42.03
C GLN A 319 -36.28 10.14 42.19
N GLY A 320 -35.08 10.57 42.58
CA GLY A 320 -33.95 9.69 42.91
C GLY A 320 -33.05 9.27 41.73
N LEU A 321 -33.19 9.88 40.54
CA LEU A 321 -32.27 9.62 39.43
C LEU A 321 -30.94 10.36 39.60
N PRO A 322 -29.79 9.70 39.34
CA PRO A 322 -28.49 10.35 39.25
C PRO A 322 -28.46 11.53 38.25
N PRO A 323 -27.69 12.61 38.51
CA PRO A 323 -27.65 13.81 37.67
C PRO A 323 -27.33 13.56 36.19
N TYR A 324 -26.47 12.58 35.88
CA TYR A 324 -26.15 12.21 34.51
C TYR A 324 -27.35 11.64 33.74
N LEU A 325 -28.31 10.98 34.41
CA LEU A 325 -29.52 10.48 33.76
C LEU A 325 -30.62 11.53 33.67
N ALA A 326 -30.49 12.65 34.39
CA ALA A 326 -31.42 13.77 34.30
C ALA A 326 -31.32 14.48 32.94
N SER A 327 -30.11 14.62 32.37
CA SER A 327 -29.90 15.24 31.05
C SER A 327 -30.63 14.50 29.92
N LEU A 328 -30.87 13.19 30.08
CA LEU A 328 -31.66 12.40 29.13
C LEU A 328 -33.12 12.89 29.00
N TYR A 329 -33.65 13.56 30.03
CA TYR A 329 -35.01 14.09 30.04
C TYR A 329 -35.13 15.48 29.39
N GLU A 330 -34.01 16.13 29.05
CA GLU A 330 -33.98 17.38 28.29
C GLU A 330 -34.34 17.15 26.81
N VAL A 331 -34.04 15.96 26.28
CA VAL A 331 -34.34 15.59 24.90
C VAL A 331 -35.85 15.30 24.76
N PRO A 332 -36.55 15.97 23.82
CA PRO A 332 -37.98 15.74 23.58
C PRO A 332 -38.21 14.33 23.01
N LEU A 333 -39.39 13.76 23.30
CA LEU A 333 -39.78 12.47 22.74
C LEU A 333 -40.18 12.64 21.28
N LEU A 334 -40.03 11.59 20.47
CA LEU A 334 -40.44 11.63 19.07
C LEU A 334 -41.91 11.24 18.93
N THR A 335 -42.65 11.93 18.04
CA THR A 335 -43.97 11.46 17.59
C THR A 335 -43.83 10.32 16.58
N GLN A 336 -44.93 9.65 16.22
CA GLN A 336 -44.89 8.57 15.22
C GLN A 336 -44.36 9.04 13.87
N GLU A 337 -44.82 10.20 13.43
CA GLU A 337 -44.43 10.78 12.15
C GLU A 337 -42.95 11.19 12.15
N GLN A 338 -42.48 11.74 13.28
CA GLN A 338 -41.06 12.08 13.45
C GLN A 338 -40.18 10.84 13.48
N GLU A 339 -40.59 9.76 14.17
CA GLU A 339 -39.90 8.46 14.13
C GLU A 339 -39.78 7.96 12.69
N VAL A 340 -40.90 7.87 11.96
CA VAL A 340 -40.93 7.41 10.57
C VAL A 340 -40.04 8.28 9.68
N HIS A 341 -40.09 9.61 9.84
CA HIS A 341 -39.26 10.55 9.08
C HIS A 341 -37.76 10.33 9.32
N LEU A 342 -37.34 10.24 10.59
CA LEU A 342 -35.93 10.05 10.94
C LEU A 342 -35.40 8.69 10.48
N PHE A 343 -36.19 7.62 10.63
CA PHE A 343 -35.82 6.30 10.11
C PHE A 343 -35.75 6.28 8.58
N ARG A 344 -36.70 6.94 7.89
CA ARG A 344 -36.68 7.12 6.42
C ARG A 344 -35.43 7.87 5.98
N LYS A 345 -35.12 8.99 6.63
CA LYS A 345 -33.93 9.82 6.37
C LYS A 345 -32.63 9.03 6.57
N MET A 346 -32.48 8.36 7.73
CA MET A 346 -31.30 7.56 8.04
C MET A 346 -31.05 6.46 7.01
N ASN A 347 -32.09 5.71 6.63
CA ASN A 347 -31.98 4.62 5.66
C ASN A 347 -31.74 5.13 4.24
N TYR A 348 -32.36 6.25 3.84
CA TYR A 348 -32.13 6.86 2.53
C TYR A 348 -30.68 7.38 2.38
N LEU A 349 -30.12 8.02 3.41
CA LEU A 349 -28.71 8.44 3.44
C LEU A 349 -27.76 7.26 3.25
N LYS A 350 -28.00 6.14 3.95
CA LYS A 350 -27.22 4.90 3.79
C LYS A 350 -27.38 4.27 2.42
N TYR A 351 -28.60 4.25 1.87
CA TYR A 351 -28.88 3.78 0.51
C TYR A 351 -28.05 4.56 -0.51
N LYS A 352 -28.09 5.90 -0.46
CA LYS A 352 -27.35 6.77 -1.36
C LYS A 352 -25.84 6.56 -1.22
N ALA A 353 -25.33 6.52 0.01
CA ALA A 353 -23.93 6.22 0.28
C ALA A 353 -23.52 4.84 -0.26
N SER A 354 -24.38 3.82 -0.14
CA SER A 354 -24.13 2.47 -0.64
C SER A 354 -24.09 2.42 -2.18
N LYS A 355 -24.97 3.15 -2.88
CA LYS A 355 -24.95 3.25 -4.35
C LYS A 355 -23.66 3.95 -4.83
N LEU A 356 -23.24 5.03 -4.17
CA LEU A 356 -21.98 5.71 -4.48
C LEU A 356 -20.75 4.85 -4.16
N ARG A 357 -20.79 4.07 -3.08
CA ARG A 357 -19.74 3.09 -2.74
C ARG A 357 -19.58 2.03 -3.84
N GLU A 358 -20.67 1.57 -4.43
CA GLU A 358 -20.60 0.61 -5.55
C GLU A 358 -19.99 1.24 -6.81
N GLN A 359 -20.26 2.52 -7.09
CA GLN A 359 -19.56 3.26 -8.16
C GLN A 359 -18.05 3.36 -7.88
N LEU A 360 -17.67 3.69 -6.64
CA LEU A 360 -16.27 3.74 -6.23
C LEU A 360 -15.59 2.37 -6.36
N ARG A 361 -16.30 1.28 -6.03
CA ARG A 361 -15.81 -0.09 -6.19
C ARG A 361 -15.51 -0.42 -7.65
N GLN A 362 -16.40 -0.08 -8.56
CA GLN A 362 -16.20 -0.26 -10.00
C GLN A 362 -15.00 0.54 -10.52
N GLU A 363 -14.78 1.77 -10.02
CA GLU A 363 -13.58 2.55 -10.35
C GLU A 363 -12.29 1.89 -9.86
N MET A 364 -12.31 1.32 -8.65
CA MET A 364 -11.18 0.60 -8.07
C MET A 364 -10.85 -0.69 -8.85
N ASP A 365 -11.87 -1.47 -9.23
CA ASP A 365 -11.71 -2.71 -10.01
C ASP A 365 -11.13 -2.41 -11.40
N ALA A 366 -11.52 -1.28 -11.99
CA ALA A 366 -10.95 -0.76 -13.24
C ALA A 366 -9.52 -0.21 -13.09
N ARG A 367 -8.88 -0.34 -11.91
CA ARG A 367 -7.57 0.22 -11.55
C ARG A 367 -7.46 1.73 -11.80
N LYS A 368 -8.59 2.43 -11.77
CA LYS A 368 -8.62 3.90 -11.86
C LYS A 368 -8.24 4.50 -10.51
N ARG A 369 -7.84 5.77 -10.54
CA ARG A 369 -7.57 6.51 -9.30
C ARG A 369 -8.91 6.79 -8.59
N PRO A 370 -9.02 6.55 -7.27
CA PRO A 370 -10.24 6.85 -6.53
C PRO A 370 -10.65 8.32 -6.69
N ASN A 371 -11.91 8.56 -7.04
CA ASN A 371 -12.45 9.91 -7.17
C ASN A 371 -12.66 10.55 -5.79
N ARG A 372 -11.96 11.67 -5.52
CA ARG A 372 -12.05 12.37 -4.23
C ARG A 372 -13.43 12.94 -3.94
N ALA A 373 -14.06 13.56 -4.94
CA ALA A 373 -15.39 14.14 -4.75
C ALA A 373 -16.43 13.07 -4.39
N LEU A 374 -16.30 11.88 -4.99
CA LEU A 374 -17.14 10.73 -4.66
C LEU A 374 -16.90 10.23 -3.23
N MET A 375 -15.63 10.12 -2.81
CA MET A 375 -15.29 9.74 -1.44
C MET A 375 -15.78 10.75 -0.40
N ASP A 376 -15.60 12.05 -0.67
CA ASP A 376 -16.06 13.13 0.20
C ASP A 376 -17.59 13.08 0.37
N GLU A 377 -18.34 12.81 -0.70
CA GLU A 377 -19.79 12.67 -0.66
C GLU A 377 -20.25 11.45 0.14
N ILE A 378 -19.60 10.29 -0.02
CA ILE A 378 -19.93 9.07 0.74
C ILE A 378 -19.70 9.31 2.24
N GLU A 379 -18.56 9.89 2.60
CA GLU A 379 -18.23 10.21 4.00
C GLU A 379 -19.25 11.20 4.59
N ARG A 380 -19.63 12.25 3.84
CA ARG A 380 -20.66 13.22 4.25
C ARG A 380 -22.01 12.55 4.52
N LEU A 381 -22.51 11.74 3.58
CA LEU A 381 -23.78 11.03 3.72
C LEU A 381 -23.77 10.05 4.90
N TYR A 382 -22.65 9.38 5.12
CA TYR A 382 -22.47 8.50 6.27
C TYR A 382 -22.48 9.29 7.59
N GLU A 383 -21.76 10.40 7.68
CA GLU A 383 -21.76 11.26 8.87
C GLU A 383 -23.16 11.81 9.19
N GLU A 384 -23.92 12.24 8.18
CA GLU A 384 -25.30 12.67 8.35
C GLU A 384 -26.22 11.52 8.82
N SER A 385 -25.99 10.30 8.32
CA SER A 385 -26.72 9.11 8.77
C SER A 385 -26.42 8.81 10.25
N VAL A 386 -25.16 8.90 10.66
CA VAL A 386 -24.74 8.70 12.05
C VAL A 386 -25.34 9.78 12.96
N LYS A 387 -25.39 11.05 12.53
CA LYS A 387 -26.07 12.13 13.27
C LYS A 387 -27.55 11.82 13.47
N THR A 388 -28.25 11.43 12.40
CA THR A 388 -29.67 11.05 12.46
C THR A 388 -29.89 9.84 13.36
N LYS A 389 -29.01 8.84 13.30
CA LYS A 389 -29.04 7.66 14.19
C LYS A 389 -28.89 8.07 15.66
N ASN A 390 -27.94 8.96 15.97
CA ASN A 390 -27.70 9.44 17.33
C ASN A 390 -28.89 10.24 17.88
N GLU A 391 -29.58 10.99 17.03
CA GLU A 391 -30.83 11.68 17.38
C GLU A 391 -31.93 10.69 17.80
N ILE A 392 -32.15 9.64 16.98
CA ILE A 392 -33.11 8.57 17.29
C ILE A 392 -32.75 7.87 18.60
N ILE A 393 -31.47 7.53 18.81
CA ILE A 393 -31.01 6.87 20.03
C ILE A 393 -31.28 7.76 21.24
N SER A 394 -30.86 9.03 21.18
CA SER A 394 -30.95 9.97 22.31
C SER A 394 -32.39 10.18 22.76
N ALA A 395 -33.35 10.27 21.82
CA ALA A 395 -34.77 10.38 22.13
C ALA A 395 -35.35 9.13 22.82
N ASN A 396 -34.70 7.97 22.67
CA ASN A 396 -35.18 6.68 23.18
C ASN A 396 -34.39 6.13 24.38
N LEU A 397 -33.33 6.80 24.85
CA LEU A 397 -32.55 6.34 26.03
C LEU A 397 -33.41 6.21 27.30
N ARG A 398 -34.43 7.07 27.44
CA ARG A 398 -35.39 7.03 28.55
C ARG A 398 -36.20 5.74 28.60
N LEU A 399 -36.46 5.11 27.45
CA LEU A 399 -37.12 3.81 27.37
C LEU A 399 -36.27 2.74 28.06
N VAL A 400 -34.97 2.71 27.79
CA VAL A 400 -34.03 1.74 28.39
C VAL A 400 -34.03 1.85 29.91
N VAL A 401 -33.93 3.07 30.43
CA VAL A 401 -33.99 3.34 31.89
C VAL A 401 -35.29 2.81 32.50
N SER A 402 -36.42 3.02 31.82
CA SER A 402 -37.74 2.58 32.30
C SER A 402 -37.91 1.05 32.32
N ILE A 403 -37.23 0.33 31.43
CA ILE A 403 -37.24 -1.13 31.35
C ILE A 403 -36.26 -1.69 32.37
N ALA A 404 -35.02 -1.18 32.39
CA ALA A 404 -33.97 -1.59 33.32
C ALA A 404 -34.42 -1.48 34.78
N LYS A 405 -35.09 -0.37 35.16
CA LYS A 405 -35.60 -0.17 36.51
C LYS A 405 -36.55 -1.28 37.01
N ARG A 406 -37.25 -1.99 36.11
CA ARG A 406 -38.15 -3.12 36.48
C ARG A 406 -37.41 -4.43 36.69
N HIS A 407 -36.20 -4.54 36.15
CA HIS A 407 -35.42 -5.79 36.13
C HIS A 407 -34.25 -5.79 37.12
N VAL A 408 -33.92 -4.65 37.72
CA VAL A 408 -32.84 -4.55 38.71
C VAL A 408 -33.18 -5.33 39.97
N GLY A 409 -32.42 -6.39 40.23
CA GLY A 409 -32.42 -7.10 41.51
C GLY A 409 -31.58 -6.38 42.59
N PRO A 410 -31.68 -6.81 43.87
CA PRO A 410 -30.92 -6.21 44.98
C PRO A 410 -29.39 -6.28 44.85
N ALA A 411 -28.88 -7.22 44.04
CA ALA A 411 -27.45 -7.47 43.85
C ALA A 411 -26.91 -6.99 42.48
N GLU A 412 -27.76 -6.42 41.62
CA GLU A 412 -27.39 -6.02 40.26
C GLU A 412 -26.98 -4.55 40.20
N ASN A 413 -25.97 -4.26 39.39
CA ASN A 413 -25.55 -2.88 39.14
C ASN A 413 -26.47 -2.27 38.08
N PHE A 414 -27.29 -1.31 38.50
CA PHE A 414 -28.21 -0.60 37.61
C PHE A 414 -27.52 -0.01 36.36
N PHE A 415 -26.29 0.49 36.49
CA PHE A 415 -25.56 1.11 35.38
C PHE A 415 -25.10 0.11 34.32
N GLU A 416 -24.71 -1.10 34.73
CA GLU A 416 -24.37 -2.19 33.81
C GLU A 416 -25.60 -2.56 32.99
N LEU A 417 -26.76 -2.75 33.64
CA LEU A 417 -28.00 -3.11 32.96
C LEU A 417 -28.47 -2.01 31.99
N VAL A 418 -28.36 -0.74 32.37
CA VAL A 418 -28.65 0.38 31.46
C VAL A 418 -27.69 0.39 30.28
N SER A 419 -26.39 0.14 30.49
CA SER A 419 -25.39 0.12 29.40
C SER A 419 -25.65 -1.03 28.41
N ASP A 420 -25.96 -2.22 28.92
CA ASP A 420 -26.37 -3.39 28.11
C ASP A 420 -27.66 -3.14 27.33
N GLY A 421 -28.61 -2.46 27.97
CA GLY A 421 -29.87 -2.04 27.35
C GLY A 421 -29.63 -1.03 26.23
N ASN A 422 -28.73 -0.07 26.43
CA ASN A 422 -28.35 0.92 25.43
C ASN A 422 -27.71 0.26 24.20
N MET A 423 -26.83 -0.74 24.40
CA MET A 423 -26.26 -1.51 23.28
C MET A 423 -27.34 -2.26 22.48
N SER A 424 -28.37 -2.76 23.17
CA SER A 424 -29.50 -3.42 22.51
C SER A 424 -30.41 -2.44 21.78
N LEU A 425 -30.61 -1.23 22.33
CA LEU A 425 -31.31 -0.14 21.67
C LEU A 425 -30.59 0.27 20.38
N ILE A 426 -29.26 0.47 20.42
CA ILE A 426 -28.46 0.85 19.25
C ILE A 426 -28.63 -0.19 18.13
N ARG A 427 -28.57 -1.49 18.46
CA ARG A 427 -28.81 -2.59 17.51
C ARG A 427 -30.25 -2.62 16.99
N ALA A 428 -31.22 -2.28 17.84
CA ALA A 428 -32.63 -2.20 17.44
C ALA A 428 -32.86 -1.07 16.44
N VAL A 429 -32.23 0.10 16.64
CA VAL A 429 -32.29 1.24 15.69
C VAL A 429 -31.78 0.84 14.32
N GLU A 430 -30.70 0.05 14.25
CA GLU A 430 -30.13 -0.38 12.96
C GLU A 430 -31.02 -1.36 12.19
N LYS A 431 -31.86 -2.14 12.90
CA LYS A 431 -32.68 -3.22 12.32
C LYS A 431 -34.16 -2.88 12.21
N PHE A 432 -34.58 -1.73 12.72
CA PHE A 432 -35.98 -1.36 12.77
C PHE A 432 -36.51 -1.00 11.37
N ASP A 433 -37.59 -1.66 10.99
CA ASP A 433 -38.28 -1.45 9.73
C ASP A 433 -39.50 -0.54 9.94
N TYR A 434 -39.35 0.71 9.53
CA TYR A 434 -40.38 1.74 9.66
C TYR A 434 -41.56 1.54 8.70
N SER A 435 -41.43 0.72 7.65
CA SER A 435 -42.51 0.47 6.68
C SER A 435 -43.66 -0.35 7.26
N ARG A 436 -43.42 -1.09 8.34
CA ARG A 436 -44.41 -1.97 8.98
C ARG A 436 -45.46 -1.26 9.82
N GLY A 437 -45.37 0.07 9.96
CA GLY A 437 -46.35 0.89 10.70
C GLY A 437 -46.35 0.72 12.23
N ASN A 438 -45.51 -0.16 12.78
CA ASN A 438 -45.39 -0.37 14.22
C ASN A 438 -44.61 0.77 14.89
N LYS A 439 -44.91 1.04 16.16
CA LYS A 439 -44.12 1.96 16.99
C LYS A 439 -42.72 1.39 17.26
N PHE A 440 -41.70 2.25 17.19
CA PHE A 440 -40.32 1.84 17.47
C PHE A 440 -40.17 1.33 18.92
N SER A 441 -40.84 1.97 19.87
CA SER A 441 -40.84 1.56 21.28
C SER A 441 -41.27 0.11 21.49
N THR A 442 -42.22 -0.41 20.72
CA THR A 442 -42.67 -1.81 20.79
C THR A 442 -41.55 -2.77 20.40
N TYR A 443 -40.89 -2.50 19.28
CA TYR A 443 -39.78 -3.33 18.79
C TYR A 443 -38.55 -3.23 19.72
N ALA A 444 -38.19 -2.00 20.11
CA ALA A 444 -37.05 -1.74 20.98
C ALA A 444 -37.23 -2.41 22.36
N SER A 445 -38.44 -2.36 22.94
CA SER A 445 -38.71 -3.00 24.23
C SER A 445 -38.47 -4.50 24.19
N TRP A 446 -38.92 -5.17 23.12
CA TRP A 446 -38.68 -6.60 22.96
C TRP A 446 -37.20 -6.93 22.76
N ALA A 447 -36.48 -6.12 21.97
CA ALA A 447 -35.04 -6.31 21.76
C ALA A 447 -34.22 -6.13 23.06
N ILE A 448 -34.56 -5.14 23.87
CA ILE A 448 -33.94 -4.88 25.18
C ILE A 448 -34.24 -6.03 26.14
N MET A 449 -35.51 -6.40 26.28
CA MET A 449 -35.94 -7.48 27.17
C MET A 449 -35.31 -8.83 26.79
N LYS A 450 -35.22 -9.13 25.49
CA LYS A 450 -34.54 -10.34 25.01
C LYS A 450 -33.05 -10.36 25.36
N ASN A 451 -32.38 -9.22 25.30
CA ASN A 451 -30.96 -9.17 25.72
C ASN A 451 -30.83 -9.36 27.22
N PHE A 452 -31.66 -8.71 28.04
CA PHE A 452 -31.66 -8.87 29.50
C PHE A 452 -31.96 -10.32 29.92
N ALA A 453 -32.91 -10.98 29.27
CA ALA A 453 -33.20 -12.39 29.50
C ALA A 453 -32.00 -13.32 29.22
N ARG A 454 -31.01 -12.85 28.43
CA ARG A 454 -29.77 -13.58 28.16
C ARG A 454 -28.63 -13.18 29.11
N THR A 455 -28.40 -11.88 29.31
CA THR A 455 -27.24 -11.39 30.07
C THR A 455 -27.40 -11.55 31.58
N ILE A 456 -28.61 -11.33 32.12
CA ILE A 456 -28.86 -11.43 33.56
C ILE A 456 -28.53 -12.84 34.09
N PRO A 457 -29.05 -13.95 33.52
CA PRO A 457 -28.72 -15.30 34.02
C PRO A 457 -27.24 -15.66 33.89
N ASP A 458 -26.57 -15.20 32.82
CA ASP A 458 -25.15 -15.48 32.59
C ASP A 458 -24.27 -14.74 33.61
N GLU A 459 -24.61 -13.49 33.95
CA GLU A 459 -23.95 -12.74 35.02
C GLU A 459 -24.17 -13.39 36.40
N HIS A 460 -25.38 -13.84 36.71
CA HIS A 460 -25.65 -14.57 37.96
C HIS A 460 -24.82 -15.85 38.04
N ARG A 461 -24.79 -16.65 36.97
CA ARG A 461 -23.95 -17.86 36.90
C ARG A 461 -22.47 -17.55 37.04
N TYR A 462 -22.00 -16.48 36.41
CA TYR A 462 -20.61 -16.04 36.52
C TYR A 462 -20.30 -15.62 37.96
N ARG A 463 -21.13 -14.78 38.56
CA ARG A 463 -20.97 -14.34 39.95
C ARG A 463 -21.10 -15.48 40.95
N GLU A 464 -21.95 -16.48 40.71
CA GLU A 464 -22.04 -17.68 41.54
C GLU A 464 -20.79 -18.56 41.42
N ARG A 465 -20.28 -18.79 40.19
CA ARG A 465 -19.07 -19.58 39.95
C ARG A 465 -17.81 -18.94 40.51
N PHE A 466 -17.71 -17.63 40.40
CA PHE A 466 -16.54 -16.85 40.81
C PHE A 466 -16.80 -16.07 42.10
N ARG A 467 -17.85 -16.42 42.84
CA ARG A 467 -18.00 -15.92 44.21
C ARG A 467 -16.78 -16.44 44.96
N THR A 468 -15.87 -15.54 45.32
CA THR A 468 -14.92 -15.79 46.40
C THR A 468 -15.80 -15.99 47.61
N SER A 469 -16.22 -17.22 47.86
CA SER A 469 -16.96 -17.51 49.06
C SER A 469 -16.05 -17.09 50.20
N GLN A 470 -16.55 -16.23 51.07
CA GLN A 470 -16.17 -16.22 52.47
C GLN A 470 -16.63 -17.57 53.09
N ASN A 471 -16.22 -18.69 52.49
CA ASN A 471 -16.39 -19.98 53.10
C ASN A 471 -15.38 -19.97 54.23
N GLU A 472 -15.87 -19.79 55.46
CA GLU A 472 -15.13 -20.09 56.68
C GLU A 472 -14.41 -21.44 56.54
N LEU A 473 -14.96 -22.37 55.76
CA LEU A 473 -14.34 -23.62 55.33
C LEU A 473 -12.91 -23.45 54.77
N PHE A 474 -12.63 -22.48 53.90
CA PHE A 474 -11.28 -22.24 53.36
C PHE A 474 -10.31 -21.68 54.41
N THR A 475 -10.83 -20.96 55.41
CA THR A 475 -10.04 -20.45 56.54
C THR A 475 -9.85 -21.52 57.63
N LEU A 476 -10.75 -22.51 57.70
CA LEU A 476 -10.74 -23.62 58.65
C LEU A 476 -9.92 -24.82 58.15
N THR A 477 -9.75 -24.99 56.85
CA THR A 477 -8.86 -26.03 56.30
C THR A 477 -7.40 -25.65 56.60
N GLN A 478 -6.78 -26.37 57.52
CA GLN A 478 -5.34 -26.22 57.80
C GLN A 478 -4.53 -26.52 56.54
N ASP A 479 -3.54 -25.69 56.25
CA ASP A 479 -2.59 -25.92 55.18
C ASP A 479 -1.60 -27.01 55.64
N GLU A 480 -1.71 -28.21 55.08
CA GLU A 480 -0.82 -29.35 55.40
C GLU A 480 0.54 -29.27 54.67
N ARG A 481 0.80 -28.20 53.90
CA ARG A 481 2.12 -27.99 53.29
C ARG A 481 3.14 -27.73 54.39
N SER A 482 4.10 -28.63 54.54
CA SER A 482 5.22 -28.49 55.48
C SER A 482 6.06 -27.25 55.12
N ASP A 483 6.60 -26.59 56.14
CA ASP A 483 7.41 -25.38 55.96
C ASP A 483 8.64 -25.72 55.11
N GLN A 484 8.68 -25.15 53.90
CA GLN A 484 9.76 -25.36 52.94
C GLN A 484 11.12 -24.97 53.54
N VAL A 485 11.14 -24.00 54.45
CA VAL A 485 12.35 -23.57 55.15
C VAL A 485 12.87 -24.64 56.10
N GLU A 486 11.98 -25.34 56.81
CA GLU A 486 12.34 -26.42 57.74
C GLU A 486 12.89 -27.62 56.97
N GLN A 487 12.28 -27.96 55.83
CA GLN A 487 12.77 -29.04 54.96
C GLN A 487 14.16 -28.76 54.40
N GLU A 488 14.40 -27.53 53.92
CA GLU A 488 15.71 -27.12 53.39
C GLU A 488 16.80 -27.15 54.49
N ALA A 489 16.47 -26.70 55.69
CA ALA A 489 17.39 -26.76 56.84
C ALA A 489 17.75 -28.20 57.22
N ASN A 490 16.75 -29.08 57.30
CA ASN A 490 16.94 -30.50 57.60
C ASN A 490 17.77 -31.21 56.51
N GLN A 491 17.53 -30.90 55.24
CA GLN A 491 18.29 -31.46 54.13
C GLN A 491 19.76 -31.03 54.18
N LEU A 492 20.04 -29.76 54.46
CA LEU A 492 21.40 -29.24 54.55
C LEU A 492 22.16 -29.88 55.73
N GLN A 493 21.48 -30.11 56.86
CA GLN A 493 22.05 -30.84 57.99
C GLN A 493 22.38 -32.30 57.63
N ARG A 494 21.50 -32.99 56.90
CA ARG A 494 21.76 -34.36 56.40
C ARG A 494 22.97 -34.41 55.47
N GLU A 495 23.10 -33.44 54.56
CA GLU A 495 24.24 -33.37 53.63
C GLU A 495 25.58 -33.22 54.39
N ILE A 496 25.63 -32.35 55.41
CA ILE A 496 26.83 -32.18 56.25
C ILE A 496 27.18 -33.48 56.99
N GLN A 497 26.19 -34.16 57.56
CA GLN A 497 26.39 -35.44 58.25
C GLN A 497 26.94 -36.51 57.30
N ILE A 498 26.38 -36.63 56.10
CA ILE A 498 26.86 -37.58 55.08
C ILE A 498 28.31 -37.26 54.69
N GLN A 499 28.65 -35.98 54.46
CA GLN A 499 30.01 -35.58 54.12
C GLN A 499 31.02 -35.93 55.23
N ASN A 500 30.67 -35.70 56.50
CA ASN A 500 31.53 -36.03 57.64
C ASN A 500 31.82 -37.53 57.74
N ILE A 501 30.80 -38.38 57.56
CA ILE A 501 30.96 -39.84 57.59
C ILE A 501 31.81 -40.32 56.41
N LEU A 502 31.58 -39.78 55.21
CA LEU A 502 32.35 -40.14 54.02
C LEU A 502 33.85 -39.85 54.19
N GLN A 503 34.23 -38.78 54.91
CA GLN A 503 35.64 -38.47 55.18
C GLN A 503 36.35 -39.52 56.05
N ARG A 504 35.63 -40.31 56.84
CA ARG A 504 36.18 -41.40 57.67
C ARG A 504 36.45 -42.69 56.87
N LEU A 505 35.99 -42.77 55.62
CA LEU A 505 36.31 -43.89 54.72
C LEU A 505 37.69 -43.73 54.07
N ASP A 506 38.29 -44.85 53.70
CA ASP A 506 39.53 -44.86 52.91
C ASP A 506 39.31 -44.13 51.58
N GLU A 507 40.30 -43.41 51.08
CA GLU A 507 40.20 -42.57 49.86
C GLU A 507 39.54 -43.30 48.67
N ARG A 508 39.97 -44.55 48.43
CA ARG A 508 39.42 -45.39 47.36
C ARG A 508 37.99 -45.83 47.61
N GLU A 509 37.63 -46.11 48.86
CA GLU A 509 36.26 -46.50 49.24
C GLU A 509 35.32 -45.30 49.12
N ARG A 510 35.77 -44.11 49.56
CA ARG A 510 35.02 -42.85 49.44
C ARG A 510 34.71 -42.50 47.99
N GLN A 511 35.72 -42.57 47.11
CA GLN A 511 35.53 -42.30 45.68
C GLN A 511 34.56 -43.27 45.01
N ILE A 512 34.61 -44.56 45.36
CA ILE A 512 33.64 -45.55 44.87
C ILE A 512 32.22 -45.18 45.30
N ILE A 513 32.00 -44.85 46.57
CA ILE A 513 30.67 -44.50 47.09
C ILE A 513 30.14 -43.20 46.47
N ILE A 514 30.95 -42.14 46.41
CA ILE A 514 30.52 -40.87 45.83
C ILE A 514 30.08 -41.05 44.36
N ARG A 515 30.87 -41.76 43.57
CA ARG A 515 30.58 -41.99 42.14
C ARG A 515 29.45 -42.97 41.91
N ARG A 516 29.36 -44.01 42.73
CA ARG A 516 28.32 -45.04 42.61
C ARG A 516 26.92 -44.51 42.93
N PHE A 517 26.83 -43.63 43.93
CA PHE A 517 25.56 -43.09 44.41
C PHE A 517 25.30 -41.65 43.95
N GLY A 518 26.21 -41.04 43.16
CA GLY A 518 26.03 -39.69 42.63
C GLY A 518 25.96 -38.62 43.73
N LEU A 519 26.75 -38.78 44.80
CA LEU A 519 26.71 -37.89 45.96
C LEU A 519 27.37 -36.53 45.71
N ASP A 520 28.03 -36.37 44.56
CA ASP A 520 28.53 -35.09 44.08
C ASP A 520 27.48 -34.51 43.12
N ARG A 521 26.98 -33.30 43.40
CA ARG A 521 25.87 -32.65 42.67
C ARG A 521 26.12 -32.45 41.16
N GLN A 522 27.33 -32.74 40.69
CA GLN A 522 27.76 -32.59 39.31
C GLN A 522 27.77 -33.89 38.50
N GLN A 523 27.57 -35.07 39.10
CA GLN A 523 27.68 -36.36 38.41
C GLN A 523 26.52 -37.31 38.71
N GLU A 524 25.98 -37.93 37.66
CA GLU A 524 25.00 -39.02 37.79
C GLU A 524 25.63 -40.28 38.40
N PRO A 525 24.85 -41.12 39.10
CA PRO A 525 25.35 -42.36 39.69
C PRO A 525 25.86 -43.33 38.61
N LEU A 526 27.11 -43.78 38.75
CA LEU A 526 27.77 -44.68 37.79
C LEU A 526 27.52 -46.16 38.09
N THR A 527 27.57 -47.00 37.05
CA THR A 527 27.54 -48.46 37.20
C THR A 527 28.87 -49.01 37.76
N LEU A 528 28.85 -50.17 38.42
CA LEU A 528 30.07 -50.83 38.91
C LEU A 528 31.12 -51.07 37.82
N LYS A 529 30.68 -51.24 36.57
CA LYS A 529 31.56 -51.42 35.42
C LYS A 529 32.26 -50.10 35.05
N GLU A 530 31.53 -49.00 35.06
CA GLU A 530 32.05 -47.66 34.76
C GLU A 530 32.99 -47.16 35.86
N VAL A 531 32.60 -47.31 37.13
CA VAL A 531 33.48 -47.00 38.28
C VAL A 531 34.76 -47.83 38.21
N GLY A 532 34.67 -49.10 37.82
CA GLY A 532 35.82 -49.99 37.65
C GLY A 532 36.74 -49.56 36.50
N ALA A 533 36.16 -49.16 35.36
CA ALA A 533 36.91 -48.64 34.22
C ALA A 533 37.70 -47.37 34.57
N GLU A 534 37.11 -46.49 35.38
CA GLU A 534 37.75 -45.23 35.77
C GLU A 534 38.85 -45.42 36.83
N LEU A 535 38.65 -46.33 37.78
CA LEU A 535 39.62 -46.62 38.84
C LEU A 535 40.67 -47.67 38.45
N GLY A 536 40.61 -48.19 37.21
CA GLY A 536 41.54 -49.20 36.70
C GLY A 536 41.42 -50.57 37.39
N VAL A 537 40.22 -50.94 37.86
CA VAL A 537 39.96 -52.19 38.59
C VAL A 537 38.78 -52.97 37.99
N THR A 538 38.73 -54.27 38.24
CA THR A 538 37.63 -55.10 37.74
C THR A 538 36.30 -54.76 38.43
N LYS A 539 35.18 -54.95 37.73
CA LYS A 539 33.81 -54.77 38.28
C LYS A 539 33.64 -55.49 39.63
N GLU A 540 34.14 -56.71 39.74
CA GLU A 540 34.03 -57.51 40.98
C GLU A 540 34.86 -56.90 42.11
N ARG A 541 36.01 -56.28 41.80
CA ARG A 541 36.81 -55.57 42.81
C ARG A 541 36.10 -54.32 43.33
N VAL A 542 35.41 -53.56 42.46
CA VAL A 542 34.57 -52.44 42.88
C VAL A 542 33.44 -52.92 43.80
N ARG A 543 32.75 -54.00 43.44
CA ARG A 543 31.68 -54.59 44.26
C ARG A 543 32.15 -54.99 45.66
N GLN A 544 33.34 -55.58 45.76
CA GLN A 544 33.94 -55.95 47.05
C GLN A 544 34.26 -54.71 47.91
N LEU A 545 34.83 -53.67 47.30
CA LEU A 545 35.17 -52.42 47.98
C LEU A 545 33.91 -51.65 48.39
N GLU A 546 32.88 -51.61 47.55
CA GLU A 546 31.56 -51.05 47.86
C GLU A 546 30.92 -51.77 49.06
N ALA A 547 30.86 -53.10 49.04
CA ALA A 547 30.28 -53.87 50.16
C ALA A 547 31.03 -53.62 51.48
N ARG A 548 32.36 -53.51 51.43
CA ARG A 548 33.19 -53.17 52.59
C ARG A 548 32.93 -51.74 53.07
N ALA A 549 32.87 -50.78 52.14
CA ALA A 549 32.59 -49.39 52.44
C ALA A 549 31.20 -49.21 53.07
N ILE A 550 30.15 -49.85 52.51
CA ILE A 550 28.78 -49.83 53.07
C ILE A 550 28.76 -50.44 54.48
N SER A 551 29.48 -51.54 54.72
CA SER A 551 29.57 -52.13 56.06
C SER A 551 30.25 -51.19 57.07
N LYS A 552 31.29 -50.45 56.66
CA LYS A 552 31.91 -49.40 57.47
C LYS A 552 30.95 -48.23 57.71
N LEU A 553 30.25 -47.76 56.66
CA LEU A 553 29.27 -46.68 56.74
C LEU A 553 28.14 -46.98 57.72
N ARG A 554 27.62 -48.23 57.74
CA ARG A 554 26.60 -48.64 58.71
C ARG A 554 27.08 -48.50 60.16
N LYS A 555 28.31 -48.96 60.45
CA LYS A 555 28.91 -48.81 61.79
C LYS A 555 29.12 -47.35 62.16
N LEU A 556 29.60 -46.53 61.22
CA LEU A 556 29.82 -45.10 61.44
C LEU A 556 28.49 -44.34 61.65
N ALA A 557 27.43 -44.72 60.95
CA ALA A 557 26.10 -44.13 61.13
C ALA A 557 25.50 -44.48 62.50
N GLU A 558 25.72 -45.71 63.00
CA GLU A 558 25.36 -46.11 64.36
C GLU A 558 26.14 -45.32 65.43
N GLU A 559 27.44 -45.08 65.23
CA GLU A 559 28.28 -44.27 66.12
C GLU A 559 27.81 -42.81 66.20
N GLU A 560 27.47 -42.21 65.07
CA GLU A 560 27.04 -40.80 64.95
C GLU A 560 25.56 -40.58 65.31
N LYS A 561 24.83 -41.66 65.68
CA LYS A 561 23.39 -41.63 65.99
C LYS A 561 22.56 -40.90 64.92
N ILE A 562 22.89 -41.10 63.65
CA ILE A 562 22.05 -40.58 62.58
C ILE A 562 20.73 -41.33 62.64
N ASP A 563 19.65 -40.59 62.79
CA ASP A 563 18.31 -41.16 62.80
C ASP A 563 17.99 -41.70 61.40
N LEU A 564 17.98 -43.04 61.28
CA LEU A 564 17.63 -43.74 60.04
C LEU A 564 16.13 -44.08 59.98
N SER A 565 15.33 -43.62 60.96
CA SER A 565 13.92 -44.00 61.11
C SER A 565 12.97 -43.43 60.04
N ASP A 566 13.43 -42.48 59.22
CA ASP A 566 12.64 -41.89 58.12
C ASP A 566 12.66 -42.70 56.80
N LEU A 567 13.15 -43.94 56.80
CA LEU A 567 13.34 -44.77 55.59
C LEU A 567 12.58 -46.12 55.60
N GLU A 568 11.54 -46.27 56.44
CA GLU A 568 10.58 -47.39 56.32
C GLU A 568 9.41 -47.11 55.36
#